data_AF-A0A939K4F0-F1
#
_entry.id   AF-A0A939K4F0-F1
#
_cell.length_a   1.000
_cell.length_b   1.000
_cell.length_c   1.000
_cell.angle_alpha   90.00
_cell.angle_beta   90.00
_cell.angle_gamma   90.00
#
_symmetry.space_group_name_H-M   'P 1'
#
loop_
_entity.id
_entity.type
_entity.pdbx_description
1 polymer ?
#
loop_
_entity_poly.entity_id
_entity_poly.type
_entity_poly.pdbx_seq_one_letter_code
_entity_poly.pdbx_strand_id
1 'polypeptide(L)'
;MQIISLHLYSTTGKVRSLNFKLGSLNIITGRSGTGKSAIIDIVDYCLGRSTFNVFEGVNRDVISWYALLLQFKDSQVFVAKQSPSGMALSQSQVYWQESFVISLPAMSDLIANTNDESIKKNLSRLIGISPNQTIVADGRTMDSFQATIDHTKYYLFQDQNLVANKKSLFW
;
A
#
# COMPACT_ATOMS: atom_id res chain seq x y z
N MET A 1 7.06 -8.38 -7.62
CA MET A 1 7.09 -7.34 -6.57
C MET A 1 7.19 -8.03 -5.22
N GLN A 2 8.06 -7.57 -4.33
CA GLN A 2 8.15 -8.04 -2.94
C GLN A 2 8.30 -6.85 -2.01
N ILE A 3 7.85 -6.95 -0.76
CA ILE A 3 8.01 -5.90 0.24
C ILE A 3 9.37 -6.12 0.93
N ILE A 4 10.24 -5.10 0.89
CA ILE A 4 11.52 -5.10 1.61
C ILE A 4 11.26 -4.71 3.07
N SER A 5 10.54 -3.62 3.27
CA SER A 5 10.29 -3.06 4.60
C SER A 5 9.08 -2.14 4.64
N LEU A 6 8.49 -2.04 5.83
CA LEU A 6 7.45 -1.09 6.20
C LEU A 6 8.03 -0.09 7.20
N HIS A 7 7.75 1.20 7.02
CA HIS A 7 8.25 2.27 7.88
C HIS A 7 7.11 3.14 8.39
N LEU A 8 7.19 3.51 9.67
CA LEU A 8 6.30 4.45 10.34
C LEU A 8 7.13 5.64 10.80
N TYR A 9 6.83 6.82 10.28
CA TYR A 9 7.44 8.08 10.70
C TYR A 9 6.52 8.75 11.71
N SER A 10 6.96 8.90 12.94
CA SER A 10 6.20 9.59 13.97
C SER A 10 6.21 11.10 13.75
N THR A 11 5.22 11.80 14.30
CA THR A 11 5.21 13.28 14.41
C THR A 11 6.41 13.83 15.18
N THR A 12 7.07 12.99 15.98
CA THR A 12 8.30 13.32 16.72
C THR A 12 9.59 13.04 15.95
N GLY A 13 9.51 12.63 14.68
CA GLY A 13 10.66 12.35 13.82
C GLY A 13 11.32 10.99 14.03
N LYS A 14 10.80 10.14 14.93
CA LYS A 14 11.29 8.78 15.10
C LYS A 14 10.77 7.91 13.97
N VAL A 15 11.63 7.00 13.48
CA VAL A 15 11.26 6.03 12.45
C VAL A 15 11.27 4.64 13.05
N ARG A 16 10.14 3.94 12.92
CA ARG A 16 10.05 2.51 13.24
C ARG A 16 9.98 1.72 11.94
N SER A 17 10.89 0.77 11.78
CA SER A 17 10.98 -0.07 10.59
C SER A 17 10.65 -1.53 10.93
N LEU A 18 9.92 -2.18 10.03
CA LEU A 18 9.71 -3.62 10.01
C LEU A 18 10.29 -4.16 8.71
N ASN A 19 11.33 -4.97 8.80
CA ASN A 19 11.99 -5.56 7.64
C ASN A 19 11.44 -6.96 7.36
N PHE A 20 11.29 -7.28 6.08
CA PHE A 20 10.84 -8.59 5.61
C PHE A 20 12.00 -9.33 4.93
N LYS A 21 11.99 -10.64 5.03
CA LYS A 21 12.89 -11.51 4.30
C LYS A 21 12.32 -11.78 2.90
N LEU A 22 13.04 -11.32 1.88
CA LEU A 22 12.67 -11.55 0.48
C LEU A 22 12.73 -13.05 0.12
N GLY A 23 11.87 -13.47 -0.80
CA GLY A 23 11.77 -14.83 -1.31
C GLY A 23 11.40 -15.88 -0.25
N SER A 24 10.87 -15.43 0.90
CA SER A 24 10.62 -16.28 2.07
C SER A 24 9.23 -16.04 2.66
N LEU A 25 8.70 -17.03 3.37
CA LEU A 25 7.53 -16.86 4.23
C LEU A 25 7.93 -16.03 5.46
N ASN A 26 7.26 -14.90 5.66
CA ASN A 26 7.43 -14.05 6.83
C ASN A 26 6.29 -14.32 7.81
N ILE A 27 6.62 -14.73 9.05
CA ILE A 27 5.64 -15.03 10.10
C ILE A 27 5.69 -13.93 11.15
N ILE A 28 4.59 -13.22 11.35
CA ILE A 28 4.48 -12.12 12.32
C ILE A 28 3.61 -12.56 13.49
N THR A 29 4.21 -12.72 14.65
CA THR A 29 3.54 -13.19 15.88
C THR A 29 3.39 -12.09 16.92
N GLY A 30 2.36 -12.18 17.77
CA GLY A 30 2.15 -11.23 18.86
C GLY A 30 0.75 -11.38 19.47
N ARG A 31 0.55 -10.85 20.68
CA ARG A 31 -0.74 -10.91 21.40
C ARG A 31 -1.87 -10.24 20.59
N SER A 32 -3.13 -10.62 20.85
CA SER A 32 -4.26 -9.94 20.22
C SER A 32 -4.25 -8.43 20.52
N GLY A 33 -4.72 -7.61 19.59
CA GLY A 33 -4.77 -6.16 19.75
C GLY A 33 -3.43 -5.40 19.61
N THR A 34 -2.31 -6.07 19.33
CA THR A 34 -0.99 -5.41 19.22
C THR A 34 -0.67 -4.83 17.84
N GLY A 35 -1.67 -4.58 17.00
CA GLY A 35 -1.48 -3.96 15.68
C GLY A 35 -0.96 -4.89 14.57
N LYS A 36 -1.10 -6.22 14.70
CA LYS A 36 -0.73 -7.17 13.63
C LYS A 36 -1.57 -6.98 12.37
N SER A 37 -2.89 -6.83 12.53
CA SER A 37 -3.81 -6.61 11.41
C SER A 37 -3.53 -5.29 10.67
N ALA A 38 -3.07 -4.27 11.40
CA ALA A 38 -2.71 -2.98 10.82
C ALA A 38 -1.60 -3.07 9.75
N ILE A 39 -0.78 -4.12 9.76
CA ILE A 39 0.26 -4.32 8.74
C ILE A 39 -0.39 -4.47 7.36
N ILE A 40 -1.46 -5.27 7.24
CA ILE A 40 -2.16 -5.47 5.96
C ILE A 40 -2.79 -4.15 5.51
N ASP A 41 -3.43 -3.41 6.42
CA ASP A 41 -4.04 -2.12 6.11
C ASP A 41 -3.02 -1.06 5.69
N ILE A 42 -1.85 -1.02 6.33
CA ILE A 42 -0.76 -0.11 5.94
C ILE A 42 -0.26 -0.46 4.55
N VAL A 43 -0.10 -1.75 4.26
CA VAL A 43 0.35 -2.19 2.94
C VAL A 43 -0.68 -1.77 1.89
N ASP A 44 -1.96 -2.08 2.06
CA ASP A 44 -2.99 -1.69 1.08
C ASP A 44 -3.11 -0.17 0.94
N TYR A 45 -3.02 0.56 2.05
CA TYR A 45 -2.99 2.02 2.04
C TYR A 45 -1.88 2.55 1.12
N CYS A 46 -0.65 2.08 1.30
CA CYS A 46 0.48 2.48 0.45
C CYS A 46 0.37 1.98 -0.99
N LEU A 47 -0.43 0.94 -1.27
CA LEU A 47 -0.74 0.48 -2.63
C LEU A 47 -1.90 1.27 -3.29
N GLY A 48 -2.20 2.47 -2.80
CA GLY A 48 -3.12 3.41 -3.45
C GLY A 48 -4.58 3.34 -2.97
N ARG A 49 -4.86 2.71 -1.81
CA ARG A 49 -6.19 2.87 -1.17
C ARG A 49 -6.29 4.29 -0.59
N SER A 50 -7.36 5.01 -0.91
CA SER A 50 -7.60 6.36 -0.38
C SER A 50 -8.13 6.35 1.06
N THR A 51 -9.04 5.42 1.37
CA THR A 51 -9.62 5.25 2.71
C THR A 51 -8.58 4.77 3.71
N PHE A 52 -8.57 5.41 4.88
CA PHE A 52 -7.61 5.13 5.94
C PHE A 52 -8.20 4.20 7.00
N ASN A 53 -7.85 2.90 6.90
CA ASN A 53 -8.36 1.84 7.78
C ASN A 53 -7.32 1.30 8.78
N VAL A 54 -6.13 1.92 8.86
CA VAL A 54 -5.00 1.39 9.64
C VAL A 54 -5.30 1.27 11.14
N PHE A 55 -6.20 2.10 11.68
CA PHE A 55 -6.50 2.14 13.11
C PHE A 55 -8.01 2.18 13.40
N GLU A 56 -8.45 1.20 14.19
CA GLU A 56 -9.66 1.29 15.01
C GLU A 56 -9.26 1.72 16.43
N GLY A 57 -9.72 2.88 16.89
CA GLY A 57 -9.62 3.30 18.30
C GLY A 57 -8.25 3.72 18.85
N VAL A 58 -7.20 3.85 18.03
CA VAL A 58 -5.87 4.34 18.44
C VAL A 58 -5.61 5.76 17.92
N ASN A 59 -4.78 6.53 18.64
CA ASN A 59 -4.42 7.91 18.34
C ASN A 59 -3.75 8.04 16.94
N ARG A 60 -4.51 8.52 15.95
CA ARG A 60 -4.05 8.78 14.57
C ARG A 60 -2.94 9.82 14.49
N ASP A 61 -2.80 10.66 15.53
CA ASP A 61 -1.93 11.83 15.52
C ASP A 61 -0.47 11.52 15.88
N VAL A 62 -0.13 10.25 16.12
CA VAL A 62 1.23 9.85 16.49
C VAL A 62 2.10 9.60 15.25
N ILE A 63 1.51 9.16 14.14
CA ILE A 63 2.22 8.80 12.91
C ILE A 63 1.88 9.79 11.81
N SER A 64 2.91 10.40 11.23
CA SER A 64 2.78 11.34 10.11
C SER A 64 2.80 10.64 8.77
N TRP A 65 3.65 9.61 8.61
CA TRP A 65 3.79 8.89 7.34
C TRP A 65 3.84 7.38 7.55
N TYR A 66 3.18 6.68 6.64
CA TYR A 66 3.22 5.23 6.47
C TYR A 66 3.90 4.96 5.15
N ALA A 67 4.94 4.12 5.15
CA ALA A 67 5.71 3.88 3.95
C ALA A 67 6.05 2.40 3.74
N LEU A 68 6.24 2.05 2.47
CA LEU A 68 6.77 0.77 2.02
C LEU A 68 8.00 1.01 1.15
N LEU A 69 8.99 0.14 1.32
CA LEU A 69 10.04 -0.08 0.34
C LEU A 69 9.76 -1.40 -0.38
N LEU A 70 9.64 -1.35 -1.70
CA LEU A 70 9.26 -2.47 -2.56
C LEU A 70 10.42 -2.84 -3.49
N GLN A 71 10.66 -4.13 -3.65
CA GLN A 71 11.59 -4.70 -4.62
C GLN A 71 10.84 -5.13 -5.89
N PHE A 72 11.29 -4.61 -7.03
CA PHE A 72 10.96 -5.09 -8.38
C PHE A 72 12.16 -5.81 -9.00
N LYS A 73 12.05 -6.24 -10.26
CA LYS A 73 13.13 -7.00 -10.92
C LYS A 73 14.41 -6.16 -11.03
N ASP A 74 14.28 -4.94 -11.52
CA ASP A 74 15.42 -4.08 -11.87
C ASP A 74 15.38 -2.73 -11.13
N SER A 75 14.49 -2.57 -10.15
CA SER A 75 14.34 -1.33 -9.38
C SER A 75 13.74 -1.56 -8.00
N GLN A 76 13.86 -0.53 -7.17
CA GLN A 76 13.15 -0.36 -5.92
C GLN A 76 12.21 0.82 -6.02
N VAL A 77 11.09 0.71 -5.31
CA VAL A 77 10.12 1.78 -5.18
C VAL A 77 9.88 2.05 -3.71
N PHE A 78 10.02 3.31 -3.31
CA PHE A 78 9.60 3.80 -2.01
C PHE A 78 8.31 4.58 -2.16
N VAL A 79 7.28 4.15 -1.43
CA VAL A 79 5.96 4.80 -1.41
C VAL A 79 5.66 5.21 0.01
N ALA A 80 5.30 6.47 0.25
CA ALA A 80 4.89 6.94 1.57
C ALA A 80 3.61 7.78 1.51
N LYS A 81 2.61 7.42 2.30
CA LYS A 81 1.34 8.17 2.44
C LYS A 81 1.23 8.82 3.80
N GLN A 82 0.69 10.04 3.83
CA GLN A 82 0.40 10.73 5.09
C GLN A 82 -0.81 10.12 5.81
N SER A 83 -0.92 10.32 7.11
CA SER A 83 -2.21 10.20 7.79
C SER A 83 -3.19 11.27 7.28
N PRO A 84 -4.49 10.97 7.14
CA PRO A 84 -5.47 12.01 6.85
C PRO A 84 -5.52 13.08 7.95
N SER A 85 -5.69 14.34 7.56
CA SER A 85 -5.74 15.46 8.50
C SER A 85 -7.08 15.51 9.26
N GLY A 86 -7.00 15.75 10.58
CA GLY A 86 -8.18 15.93 11.43
C GLY A 86 -9.13 14.73 11.40
N MET A 87 -10.41 14.98 11.09
CA MET A 87 -11.44 13.95 11.05
C MET A 87 -11.60 13.29 9.67
N ALA A 88 -10.75 13.62 8.68
CA ALA A 88 -10.84 13.02 7.36
C ALA A 88 -10.66 11.49 7.43
N LEU A 89 -11.45 10.75 6.65
CA LEU A 89 -11.39 9.29 6.56
C LEU A 89 -10.59 8.80 5.34
N SER A 90 -10.17 9.71 4.47
CA SER A 90 -9.42 9.40 3.26
C SER A 90 -8.52 10.55 2.86
N GLN A 91 -7.45 10.23 2.12
CA GLN A 91 -6.56 11.20 1.50
C GLN A 91 -5.80 10.53 0.33
N SER A 92 -5.33 11.33 -0.64
CA SER A 92 -4.71 10.83 -1.87
C SER A 92 -3.25 11.29 -2.09
N GLN A 93 -2.71 12.18 -1.26
CA GLN A 93 -1.32 12.63 -1.33
C GLN A 93 -0.32 11.54 -0.98
N VAL A 94 0.69 11.40 -1.83
CA VAL A 94 1.73 10.38 -1.70
C VAL A 94 3.09 10.94 -2.10
N TYR A 95 4.12 10.50 -1.39
CA TYR A 95 5.51 10.54 -1.82
C TYR A 95 5.86 9.26 -2.57
N TRP A 96 6.44 9.39 -3.75
CA TRP A 96 6.92 8.31 -4.59
C TRP A 96 8.37 8.53 -5.00
N GLN A 97 9.18 7.49 -4.89
CA GLN A 97 10.54 7.47 -5.41
C GLN A 97 10.81 6.10 -6.05
N GLU A 98 11.35 6.11 -7.26
CA GLU A 98 11.79 4.91 -8.00
C GLU A 98 13.27 5.06 -8.34
N SER A 99 14.08 4.05 -8.01
CA SER A 99 15.53 4.03 -8.27
C SER A 99 16.02 2.58 -8.34
N PHE A 100 17.24 2.33 -8.82
CA PHE A 100 17.83 0.99 -8.79
C PHE A 100 17.96 0.46 -7.35
N VAL A 101 18.45 1.32 -6.45
CA VAL A 101 18.51 1.11 -5.00
C VAL A 101 18.10 2.39 -4.30
N ILE A 102 17.32 2.28 -3.22
CA ILE A 102 16.85 3.41 -2.42
C ILE A 102 17.40 3.30 -1.00
N SER A 103 18.07 4.35 -0.54
CA SER A 103 18.30 4.59 0.88
C SER A 103 17.03 5.16 1.52
N LEU A 104 16.70 4.74 2.73
CA LEU A 104 15.52 5.21 3.44
C LEU A 104 15.54 6.76 3.58
N PRO A 105 14.56 7.49 3.01
CA PRO A 105 14.53 8.95 3.10
C PRO A 105 14.30 9.45 4.53
N ALA A 106 14.84 10.60 4.88
CA ALA A 106 14.49 11.25 6.15
C ALA A 106 13.08 11.84 6.06
N MET A 107 12.41 12.00 7.20
CA MET A 107 11.05 12.58 7.24
C MET A 107 10.99 13.98 6.61
N SER A 108 12.05 14.79 6.76
CA SER A 108 12.17 16.13 6.17
C SER A 108 12.11 16.14 4.65
N ASP A 109 12.49 15.03 4.03
CA ASP A 109 12.62 14.92 2.57
C ASP A 109 11.31 14.38 1.94
N LEU A 110 10.38 13.92 2.78
CA LEU A 110 9.09 13.40 2.35
C LEU A 110 8.14 14.55 1.99
N ILE A 111 8.14 14.94 0.71
CA ILE A 111 7.23 15.94 0.14
C ILE A 111 6.33 15.25 -0.88
N ALA A 112 5.02 15.25 -0.65
CA ALA A 112 4.07 14.61 -1.56
C ALA A 112 4.27 15.10 -3.00
N ASN A 113 4.50 14.17 -3.92
CA ASN A 113 4.84 14.44 -5.32
C ASN A 113 3.91 13.70 -6.30
N THR A 114 2.96 12.91 -5.79
CA THR A 114 2.01 12.17 -6.60
C THR A 114 0.71 11.88 -5.85
N ASN A 115 -0.17 11.07 -6.45
CA ASN A 115 -1.47 10.71 -5.90
C ASN A 115 -1.81 9.21 -6.04
N ASP A 116 -2.93 8.80 -5.45
CA ASP A 116 -3.39 7.40 -5.47
C ASP A 116 -3.57 6.82 -6.87
N GLU A 117 -4.14 7.60 -7.79
CA GLU A 117 -4.37 7.18 -9.17
C GLU A 117 -3.04 6.90 -9.90
N SER A 118 -2.08 7.81 -9.73
CA SER A 118 -0.75 7.69 -10.32
C SER A 118 0.01 6.49 -9.77
N ILE A 119 -0.13 6.18 -8.48
CA ILE A 119 0.45 4.97 -7.88
C ILE A 119 -0.14 3.72 -8.47
N LYS A 120 -1.47 3.64 -8.55
CA LYS A 120 -2.15 2.47 -9.14
C LYS A 120 -1.65 2.25 -10.55
N LYS A 121 -1.55 3.32 -11.36
CA LYS A 121 -1.02 3.27 -12.72
C LYS A 121 0.44 2.82 -12.77
N ASN A 122 1.31 3.44 -11.96
CA ASN A 122 2.75 3.17 -11.94
C ASN A 122 3.06 1.76 -11.45
N LEU A 123 2.44 1.33 -10.35
CA LEU A 123 2.59 -0.03 -9.84
C LEU A 123 2.05 -1.05 -10.84
N SER A 124 0.89 -0.82 -11.46
CA SER A 124 0.33 -1.69 -12.51
C SER A 124 1.34 -1.87 -13.66
N ARG A 125 1.94 -0.77 -14.14
CA ARG A 125 2.99 -0.81 -15.16
C ARG A 125 4.19 -1.64 -14.70
N LEU A 126 4.67 -1.44 -13.48
CA LEU A 126 5.86 -2.13 -12.95
C LEU A 126 5.66 -3.63 -12.74
N ILE A 127 4.43 -4.07 -12.46
CA ILE A 127 4.09 -5.50 -12.39
C ILE A 127 3.70 -6.10 -13.74
N GLY A 128 3.73 -5.31 -14.83
CA GLY A 128 3.46 -5.76 -16.19
C GLY A 128 1.99 -5.81 -16.59
N ILE A 129 1.09 -5.20 -15.80
CA ILE A 129 -0.30 -5.02 -16.23
C ILE A 129 -0.34 -3.89 -17.25
N SER A 130 -0.51 -4.27 -18.52
CA SER A 130 -0.64 -3.33 -19.62
C SER A 130 -2.00 -2.62 -19.58
N PRO A 131 -2.10 -1.37 -20.08
CA PRO A 131 -3.38 -0.70 -20.24
C PRO A 131 -4.21 -1.45 -21.31
N ASN A 132 -5.02 -2.40 -20.85
CA ASN A 132 -6.03 -3.05 -21.67
C ASN A 132 -7.19 -2.07 -21.84
N GLN A 133 -7.03 -1.03 -22.66
CA GLN A 133 -8.17 -0.23 -23.06
C GLN A 133 -8.97 -1.07 -24.05
N THR A 134 -10.08 -1.64 -23.58
CA THR A 134 -11.08 -2.19 -24.48
C THR A 134 -11.48 -1.08 -25.46
N ILE A 135 -11.23 -1.27 -26.74
CA ILE A 135 -11.70 -0.34 -27.78
C ILE A 135 -13.23 -0.43 -27.77
N VAL A 136 -13.88 0.57 -27.21
CA VAL A 136 -15.33 0.67 -27.24
C VAL A 136 -15.72 1.11 -28.65
N ALA A 137 -16.46 0.26 -29.38
CA ALA A 137 -16.98 0.64 -30.69
C ALA A 137 -17.95 1.83 -30.55
N ASP A 138 -17.92 2.75 -31.52
CA ASP A 138 -18.77 3.95 -31.53
C ASP A 138 -20.24 3.60 -31.28
N GLY A 139 -20.85 4.27 -30.30
CA GLY A 139 -22.26 4.10 -29.94
C GLY A 139 -22.56 3.20 -28.74
N ARG A 140 -21.56 2.71 -28.00
CA ARG A 140 -21.76 2.02 -26.70
C ARG A 140 -21.36 2.90 -25.52
N THR A 141 -22.26 3.03 -24.53
CA THR A 141 -22.06 3.75 -23.26
C THR A 141 -21.37 2.89 -22.19
N MET A 142 -20.42 2.05 -22.59
CA MET A 142 -19.66 1.23 -21.63
C MET A 142 -18.33 1.92 -21.36
N ASP A 143 -18.03 2.17 -20.08
CA ASP A 143 -16.71 2.63 -19.67
C ASP A 143 -15.65 1.59 -20.06
N SER A 144 -14.50 2.05 -20.56
CA SER A 144 -13.38 1.17 -20.87
C SER A 144 -12.90 0.50 -19.59
N PHE A 145 -13.01 -0.83 -19.51
CA PHE A 145 -12.50 -1.59 -18.38
C PHE A 145 -10.98 -1.77 -18.50
N GLN A 146 -10.22 -1.30 -17.51
CA GLN A 146 -8.77 -1.51 -17.44
C GLN A 146 -8.41 -2.34 -16.21
N ALA A 147 -7.71 -3.45 -16.43
CA ALA A 147 -7.10 -4.19 -15.34
C ALA A 147 -6.01 -3.32 -14.68
N THR A 148 -6.08 -3.19 -13.36
CA THR A 148 -5.09 -2.50 -12.52
C THR A 148 -4.66 -3.36 -11.33
N ILE A 149 -3.64 -2.92 -10.60
CA ILE A 149 -3.16 -3.55 -9.37
C ILE A 149 -4.25 -3.72 -8.31
N ASP A 150 -5.32 -2.91 -8.31
CA ASP A 150 -6.42 -3.05 -7.35
C ASP A 150 -7.09 -4.42 -7.46
N HIS A 151 -7.20 -4.99 -8.67
CA HIS A 151 -7.76 -6.34 -8.86
C HIS A 151 -6.86 -7.45 -8.31
N THR A 152 -5.56 -7.17 -8.13
CA THR A 152 -4.63 -8.16 -7.54
C THR A 152 -4.80 -8.26 -6.03
N LYS A 153 -5.31 -7.21 -5.37
CA LYS A 153 -5.36 -7.11 -3.90
C LYS A 153 -6.17 -8.22 -3.25
N TYR A 154 -7.25 -8.66 -3.91
CA TYR A 154 -8.06 -9.80 -3.47
C TYR A 154 -7.19 -11.06 -3.31
N TYR A 155 -6.28 -11.31 -4.26
CA TYR A 155 -5.37 -12.46 -4.23
C TYR A 155 -4.20 -12.30 -3.25
N LEU A 156 -3.86 -11.06 -2.88
CA LEU A 156 -2.68 -10.75 -2.06
C LEU A 156 -2.99 -10.67 -0.57
N PHE A 157 -4.19 -10.23 -0.19
CA PHE A 157 -4.57 -10.02 1.20
C PHE A 157 -5.62 -11.03 1.62
N GLN A 158 -5.25 -11.88 2.58
CA GLN A 158 -6.16 -12.80 3.23
C GLN A 158 -6.27 -12.40 4.70
N ASP A 159 -7.33 -11.66 5.03
CA ASP A 159 -7.58 -11.27 6.40
C ASP A 159 -8.03 -12.47 7.26
N GLN A 160 -8.11 -12.25 8.57
CA GLN A 160 -8.54 -13.29 9.52
C GLN A 160 -9.93 -13.82 9.19
N ASN A 161 -10.85 -12.98 8.72
CA ASN A 161 -12.22 -13.38 8.42
C ASN A 161 -12.26 -14.33 7.22
N LEU A 162 -11.41 -14.11 6.22
CA LEU A 162 -11.30 -15.01 5.07
C LEU A 162 -10.68 -16.35 5.47
N VAL A 163 -9.54 -16.34 6.16
CA VAL A 163 -8.79 -17.57 6.48
C VAL A 163 -9.49 -18.43 7.53
N ALA A 164 -10.18 -17.82 8.50
CA ALA A 164 -10.86 -18.55 9.58
C ALA A 164 -12.30 -18.98 9.22
N ASN A 165 -12.82 -18.60 8.05
CA ASN A 165 -14.20 -18.92 7.70
C ASN A 165 -14.36 -20.37 7.23
N LYS A 166 -14.90 -21.21 8.10
CA LYS A 166 -15.18 -22.63 7.83
C LYS A 166 -16.21 -22.90 6.72
N LYS A 167 -16.95 -21.89 6.25
CA LYS A 167 -18.03 -22.04 5.25
C LYS A 167 -17.62 -21.62 3.84
N SER A 168 -16.44 -21.03 3.67
CA SER A 168 -15.99 -20.49 2.40
C SER A 168 -14.52 -20.84 2.20
N LEU A 169 -14.16 -21.34 1.02
CA LEU A 169 -12.78 -21.64 0.67
C LEU A 169 -12.39 -20.72 -0.50
N PHE A 170 -11.94 -19.50 -0.15
CA PHE A 170 -11.75 -18.37 -1.06
C PHE A 170 -13.08 -17.76 -1.58
N TRP A 171 -13.02 -16.56 -2.16
CA TRP A 171 -14.19 -15.79 -2.65
C TRP A 171 -14.89 -16.46 -3.82
#